data_AF-A0A183HFX2-F1
#
_entry.id   AF-A0A183HFX2-F1
#
_cell.length_a   1.000
_cell.length_b   1.000
_cell.length_c   1.000
_cell.angle_alpha   90.00
_cell.angle_beta   90.00
_cell.angle_gamma   90.00
#
_symmetry.space_group_name_H-M   'P 1'
#
loop_
_entity.id
_entity.type
_entity.pdbx_description
1 polymer ?
#
loop_
_entity_poly.entity_id
_entity_poly.type
_entity_poly.pdbx_seq_one_letter_code
_entity_poly.pdbx_strand_id
1 'polypeptide(L)'
;MQCAKCKHHFCWMCFGDWKNHGSEYYECSRYKENPSIAQEANHVRARRALEKYLHYYERYENHHKSLKLEEDLRNCIMKKIDEKVNGHEGTWIDWQYLHRAATLLTKCRYTLQYTYPYAYYMENGPRKLLFEYQQAQLEKEIEELSWKVERAESTERGDLETQMHVAECKRRTLLQDFFD
;
A
#
# COMPACT_ATOMS: atom_id res chain seq x y z
N MET A 1 4.59 -5.84 -9.23
CA MET A 1 5.82 -6.63 -9.50
C MET A 1 5.95 -6.93 -10.98
N GLN A 2 7.17 -7.13 -11.49
CA GLN A 2 7.41 -7.55 -12.88
C GLN A 2 8.26 -8.83 -12.93
N CYS A 3 7.85 -9.82 -13.71
CA CYS A 3 8.65 -11.03 -13.92
C CYS A 3 9.91 -10.72 -14.74
N ALA A 4 11.08 -11.11 -14.24
CA ALA A 4 12.36 -10.84 -14.89
C ALA A 4 12.49 -11.48 -16.29
N LYS A 5 11.90 -12.67 -16.47
CA LYS A 5 12.00 -13.47 -17.71
C LYS A 5 10.99 -13.07 -18.78
N CYS A 6 9.70 -13.02 -18.45
CA CYS A 6 8.63 -12.76 -19.43
C CYS A 6 8.09 -11.32 -19.41
N LYS A 7 8.58 -10.47 -18.49
CA LYS A 7 8.18 -9.05 -18.34
C LYS A 7 6.70 -8.83 -17.99
N HIS A 8 5.94 -9.88 -17.66
CA HIS A 8 4.57 -9.77 -17.19
C HIS A 8 4.51 -9.06 -15.83
N HIS A 9 3.52 -8.18 -15.66
CA HIS A 9 3.29 -7.43 -14.44
C HIS A 9 2.15 -8.06 -13.65
N PHE A 10 2.40 -8.35 -12.37
CA PHE A 10 1.43 -8.99 -11.49
C PHE A 10 1.50 -8.38 -10.08
N CYS A 11 0.45 -8.59 -9.31
CA CYS A 11 0.42 -8.24 -7.91
C CYS A 11 0.98 -9.34 -7.03
N TRP A 12 1.86 -8.97 -6.10
CA TRP A 12 2.50 -9.91 -5.18
C TRP A 12 1.51 -10.55 -4.19
N MET A 13 0.40 -9.88 -3.90
CA MET A 13 -0.60 -10.35 -2.93
C MET A 13 -1.54 -11.42 -3.49
N CYS A 14 -2.11 -11.17 -4.67
CA CYS A 14 -3.16 -12.02 -5.24
C CYS A 14 -2.69 -12.81 -6.46
N PHE A 15 -1.47 -12.58 -6.94
CA PHE A 15 -0.91 -13.13 -8.18
C PHE A 15 -1.71 -12.79 -9.46
N GLY A 16 -2.65 -11.84 -9.39
CA GLY A 16 -3.42 -11.36 -10.53
C GLY A 16 -2.66 -10.33 -11.38
N ASP A 17 -3.15 -10.10 -12.61
CA ASP A 17 -2.59 -9.10 -13.54
C ASP A 17 -2.65 -7.69 -12.93
N TRP A 18 -1.52 -6.99 -12.99
CA TRP A 18 -1.42 -5.63 -12.48
C TRP A 18 -2.31 -4.65 -13.24
N LYS A 19 -2.58 -4.87 -14.53
CA LYS A 19 -3.45 -3.98 -15.34
C LYS A 19 -4.86 -3.83 -14.79
N ASN A 20 -5.32 -4.84 -14.04
CA ASN A 20 -6.65 -4.81 -13.42
C ASN A 20 -6.65 -4.02 -12.11
N HIS A 21 -5.47 -3.81 -11.47
CA HIS A 21 -5.35 -3.03 -10.24
C HIS A 21 -5.55 -1.55 -10.54
N GLY A 22 -6.57 -0.95 -9.90
CA GLY A 22 -6.95 0.45 -10.10
C GLY A 22 -8.16 0.68 -11.02
N SER A 23 -8.76 -0.38 -11.56
CA SER A 23 -10.12 -0.33 -12.12
C SER A 23 -11.16 -0.30 -10.99
N GLU A 24 -12.33 0.30 -11.23
CA GLU A 24 -13.44 0.38 -10.24
C GLU A 24 -13.94 -1.00 -9.77
N TYR A 25 -13.60 -2.07 -10.49
CA TYR A 25 -14.05 -3.43 -10.25
C TYR A 25 -13.03 -4.32 -9.53
N TYR A 26 -11.87 -3.78 -9.13
CA TYR A 26 -10.79 -4.60 -8.61
C TYR A 26 -10.77 -4.69 -7.08
N GLU A 27 -10.86 -5.92 -6.58
CA GLU A 27 -11.22 -6.21 -5.18
C GLU A 27 -10.10 -6.93 -4.40
N CYS A 28 -8.81 -6.77 -4.75
CA CYS A 28 -7.72 -7.49 -4.05
C CYS A 28 -7.70 -7.22 -2.54
N SER A 29 -7.98 -6.00 -2.07
CA SER A 29 -8.00 -5.67 -0.65
C SER A 29 -9.26 -6.19 0.07
N ARG A 30 -10.36 -6.37 -0.67
CA ARG A 30 -11.69 -6.66 -0.13
C ARG A 30 -11.96 -8.16 0.02
N TYR A 31 -12.50 -8.55 1.17
CA TYR A 31 -12.95 -9.93 1.38
C TYR A 31 -14.40 -10.10 0.90
N LYS A 32 -14.63 -11.07 0.01
CA LYS A 32 -15.98 -11.40 -0.48
C LYS A 32 -16.65 -12.41 0.46
N GLU A 33 -17.49 -11.92 1.35
CA GLU A 33 -18.34 -12.79 2.16
C GLU A 33 -19.44 -13.42 1.31
N ASN A 34 -19.69 -14.71 1.51
CA ASN A 34 -20.83 -15.38 0.89
C ASN A 34 -22.08 -15.16 1.77
N PRO A 35 -23.17 -14.57 1.25
CA PRO A 35 -24.36 -14.26 2.04
C PRO A 35 -25.11 -15.50 2.58
N SER A 36 -24.81 -16.74 2.13
CA SER A 36 -25.52 -17.96 2.56
C SER A 36 -24.99 -18.63 3.84
N ILE A 37 -24.11 -17.99 4.61
CA ILE A 37 -23.41 -18.59 5.77
C ILE A 37 -24.36 -19.20 6.82
N ALA A 38 -25.55 -18.62 7.02
CA ALA A 38 -26.49 -19.07 8.04
C ALA A 38 -27.03 -20.51 7.79
N GLN A 39 -27.03 -20.96 6.54
CA GLN A 39 -27.57 -22.28 6.14
C GLN A 39 -26.51 -23.39 6.13
N GLU A 40 -25.27 -23.07 6.51
CA GLU A 40 -24.14 -23.98 6.33
C GLU A 40 -23.79 -24.78 7.58
N ALA A 41 -23.28 -26.00 7.37
CA ALA A 41 -22.80 -26.86 8.44
C ALA A 41 -21.67 -26.19 9.26
N ASN A 42 -21.56 -26.54 10.55
CA ASN A 42 -20.57 -25.98 11.47
C ASN A 42 -19.13 -25.99 10.93
N HIS A 43 -18.70 -27.09 10.31
CA HIS A 43 -17.38 -27.22 9.70
C HIS A 43 -17.14 -26.16 8.60
N VAL A 44 -18.15 -25.85 7.78
CA VAL A 44 -18.04 -24.87 6.69
C VAL A 44 -17.93 -23.46 7.27
N ARG A 45 -18.69 -23.15 8.33
CA ARG A 45 -18.60 -21.88 9.06
C ARG A 45 -17.21 -21.67 9.67
N ALA A 46 -16.66 -22.69 10.31
CA ALA A 46 -15.30 -22.64 10.87
C ALA A 46 -14.23 -22.39 9.79
N ARG A 47 -14.35 -23.09 8.64
CA ARG A 47 -13.43 -22.90 7.52
C ARG A 47 -13.48 -21.48 6.96
N ARG A 48 -14.67 -20.91 6.80
CA ARG A 48 -14.84 -19.53 6.32
C ARG A 48 -14.32 -18.48 7.27
N ALA A 49 -14.51 -18.68 8.58
CA ALA A 49 -13.92 -17.79 9.58
C ALA A 49 -12.39 -17.77 9.48
N LEU A 50 -11.77 -18.93 9.25
CA LEU A 50 -10.33 -19.05 9.02
C LEU A 50 -9.90 -18.39 7.70
N GLU A 51 -10.61 -18.62 6.60
CA GLU A 51 -10.34 -17.98 5.30
C GLU A 51 -10.39 -16.45 5.41
N LYS A 52 -11.40 -15.91 6.10
CA LYS A 52 -11.50 -14.47 6.39
C LYS A 52 -10.29 -13.99 7.20
N TYR A 53 -9.95 -14.69 8.29
CA TYR A 53 -8.80 -14.32 9.12
C TYR A 53 -7.50 -14.27 8.30
N LEU A 54 -7.22 -15.31 7.52
CA LEU A 54 -6.02 -15.40 6.69
C LEU A 54 -5.98 -14.27 5.65
N HIS A 55 -7.11 -13.93 5.02
CA HIS A 55 -7.19 -12.81 4.07
C HIS A 55 -6.67 -11.49 4.69
N TYR A 56 -7.17 -11.11 5.86
CA TYR A 56 -6.76 -9.85 6.49
C TYR A 56 -5.36 -9.95 7.13
N TYR A 57 -5.01 -11.09 7.72
CA TYR A 57 -3.70 -11.33 8.34
C TYR A 57 -2.57 -11.29 7.31
N GLU A 58 -2.72 -11.95 6.16
CA GLU A 58 -1.70 -11.96 5.11
C GLU A 58 -1.43 -10.56 4.57
N ARG A 59 -2.47 -9.72 4.44
CA ARG A 59 -2.33 -8.31 4.02
C ARG A 59 -1.60 -7.48 5.07
N TYR A 60 -1.99 -7.61 6.34
CA TYR A 60 -1.27 -7.00 7.46
C TYR A 60 0.21 -7.39 7.47
N GLU A 61 0.51 -8.68 7.42
CA GLU A 61 1.88 -9.21 7.45
C GLU A 61 2.69 -8.79 6.23
N ASN A 62 2.07 -8.72 5.05
CA ASN A 62 2.77 -8.26 3.85
C ASN A 62 3.16 -6.78 3.99
N HIS A 63 2.25 -5.92 4.45
CA HIS A 63 2.58 -4.51 4.70
C HIS A 63 3.61 -4.36 5.83
N HIS A 64 3.59 -5.22 6.84
CA HIS A 64 4.64 -5.28 7.85
C HIS A 64 6.03 -5.59 7.27
N LYS A 65 6.11 -6.57 6.35
CA LYS A 65 7.35 -6.92 5.65
C LYS A 65 7.82 -5.77 4.75
N SER A 66 6.91 -5.17 3.99
CA SER A 66 7.22 -4.02 3.14
C SER A 66 7.73 -2.82 3.96
N LEU A 67 7.20 -2.57 5.16
CA LEU A 67 7.71 -1.52 6.05
C LEU A 67 9.20 -1.72 6.41
N LYS A 68 9.61 -2.97 6.68
CA LYS A 68 11.03 -3.28 6.94
C LYS A 68 11.91 -3.00 5.72
N LEU A 69 11.44 -3.36 4.53
CA LEU A 69 12.15 -3.05 3.28
C LEU A 69 12.23 -1.55 3.02
N GLU A 70 11.20 -0.79 3.41
CA GLU A 70 11.19 0.67 3.28
C GLU A 70 12.15 1.36 4.27
N GLU A 71 12.35 0.80 5.45
CA GLU A 71 13.38 1.26 6.39
C GLU A 71 14.78 1.10 5.78
N ASP A 72 15.07 -0.05 5.17
CA ASP A 72 16.31 -0.30 4.45
C ASP A 72 16.46 0.65 3.24
N LEU A 73 15.38 0.85 2.47
CA LEU A 73 15.35 1.79 1.36
C LEU A 73 15.66 3.22 1.82
N ARG A 74 15.11 3.67 2.95
CA ARG A 74 15.40 4.99 3.52
C ARG A 74 16.88 5.16 3.84
N ASN A 75 17.51 4.13 4.42
CA ASN A 75 18.95 4.13 4.69
C ASN A 75 19.78 4.18 3.39
N CYS A 76 19.37 3.41 2.38
CA CYS A 76 20.00 3.44 1.05
C CYS A 76 19.85 4.81 0.37
N ILE A 77 18.69 5.46 0.50
CA ILE A 77 18.45 6.81 0.00
C ILE A 77 19.40 7.80 0.67
N MET A 78 19.58 7.76 1.99
CA MET A 78 20.53 8.66 2.66
C MET A 78 21.95 8.52 2.09
N LYS A 79 22.44 7.30 1.90
CA LYS A 79 23.74 7.05 1.27
C LYS A 79 23.81 7.59 -0.17
N LYS A 80 22.76 7.36 -0.96
CA LYS A 80 22.65 7.87 -2.32
C LYS A 80 22.70 9.39 -2.37
N ILE A 81 22.03 10.08 -1.43
CA ILE A 81 22.09 11.54 -1.32
C ILE A 81 23.53 11.98 -1.03
N ASP A 82 24.21 11.35 -0.06
CA ASP A 82 25.60 11.69 0.26
C ASP A 82 26.54 11.48 -0.94
N GLU A 83 26.39 10.38 -1.67
CA GLU A 83 27.14 10.09 -2.90
C GLU A 83 26.90 11.15 -3.97
N LYS A 84 25.64 11.54 -4.22
CA LYS A 84 25.28 12.57 -5.20
C LYS A 84 25.85 13.95 -4.83
N VAL A 85 25.75 14.33 -3.55
CA VAL A 85 26.28 15.61 -3.06
C VAL A 85 27.80 15.65 -3.14
N ASN A 86 28.49 14.58 -2.73
CA ASN A 86 29.95 14.46 -2.84
C ASN A 86 30.43 14.40 -4.30
N GLY A 87 29.59 13.87 -5.20
CA GLY A 87 29.79 13.88 -6.65
C GLY A 87 29.48 15.21 -7.33
N HIS A 88 29.12 16.26 -6.58
CA HIS A 88 28.70 17.56 -7.10
C HIS A 88 27.44 17.53 -7.99
N GLU A 89 26.60 16.50 -7.87
CA GLU A 89 25.32 16.36 -8.58
C GLU A 89 24.18 17.07 -7.81
N GLY A 90 24.40 18.32 -7.39
CA GLY A 90 23.45 19.10 -6.59
C GLY A 90 23.76 19.13 -5.10
N THR A 91 22.95 19.86 -4.35
CA THR A 91 23.11 20.07 -2.91
C THR A 91 22.23 19.12 -2.11
N TRP A 92 22.50 19.00 -0.82
CA TRP A 92 21.64 18.25 0.09
C TRP A 92 20.18 18.73 0.05
N ILE A 93 19.96 20.05 -0.13
CA ILE A 93 18.62 20.65 -0.24
C ILE A 93 17.89 20.17 -1.51
N ASP A 94 18.62 19.98 -2.61
CA ASP A 94 18.05 19.51 -3.87
C ASP A 94 17.58 18.05 -3.77
N TRP A 95 18.20 17.25 -2.90
CA TRP A 95 17.94 15.82 -2.75
C TRP A 95 17.09 15.46 -1.53
N GLN A 96 16.93 16.35 -0.54
CA GLN A 96 16.18 16.06 0.70
C GLN A 96 14.73 15.62 0.44
N TYR A 97 14.14 16.02 -0.70
CA TYR A 97 12.77 15.63 -1.07
C TYR A 97 12.63 14.11 -1.19
N LEU A 98 13.67 13.40 -1.66
CA LEU A 98 13.64 11.95 -1.81
C LEU A 98 13.57 11.25 -0.44
N HIS A 99 14.32 11.75 0.54
CA HIS A 99 14.22 11.28 1.92
C HIS A 99 12.83 11.57 2.53
N ARG A 100 12.26 12.76 2.26
CA ARG A 100 10.88 13.10 2.68
C ARG A 100 9.86 12.16 2.04
N ALA A 101 10.02 11.82 0.76
CA ALA A 101 9.16 10.90 0.04
C ALA A 101 9.19 9.49 0.67
N ALA A 102 10.38 8.95 0.94
CA ALA A 102 10.55 7.67 1.62
C ALA A 102 9.93 7.68 3.03
N THR A 103 10.11 8.77 3.78
CA THR A 103 9.51 8.93 5.10
C THR A 103 7.98 8.93 5.04
N LEU A 104 7.40 9.65 4.08
CA LEU A 104 5.96 9.68 3.86
C LEU A 104 5.43 8.32 3.43
N LEU A 105 6.13 7.63 2.54
CA LEU A 105 5.80 6.28 2.10
C LEU A 105 5.66 5.33 3.30
N THR A 106 6.67 5.28 4.19
CA THR A 106 6.62 4.48 5.42
C THR A 106 5.44 4.86 6.31
N LYS A 107 5.15 6.16 6.45
CA LYS A 107 4.00 6.64 7.25
C LYS A 107 2.66 6.19 6.65
N CYS A 108 2.51 6.28 5.34
CA CYS A 108 1.31 5.83 4.63
C CYS A 108 1.15 4.32 4.74
N ARG A 109 2.22 3.55 4.56
CA ARG A 109 2.19 2.09 4.69
C ARG A 109 1.90 1.62 6.10
N TYR A 110 2.46 2.28 7.13
CA TYR A 110 2.12 2.02 8.52
C TYR A 110 0.62 2.20 8.75
N THR A 111 0.06 3.31 8.26
CA THR A 111 -1.40 3.54 8.33
C THR A 111 -2.16 2.40 7.67
N LEU A 112 -1.82 2.08 6.41
CA LEU A 112 -2.46 1.02 5.64
C LEU A 112 -2.38 -0.35 6.33
N GLN A 113 -1.24 -0.71 6.92
CA GLN A 113 -1.06 -1.96 7.66
C GLN A 113 -2.18 -2.15 8.70
N TYR A 114 -2.46 -1.13 9.51
CA TYR A 114 -3.47 -1.19 10.57
C TYR A 114 -4.90 -1.01 10.09
N THR A 115 -5.12 -0.63 8.82
CA THR A 115 -6.47 -0.65 8.24
C THR A 115 -7.02 -2.07 8.08
N TYR A 116 -6.20 -3.11 7.91
CA TYR A 116 -6.68 -4.48 7.74
C TYR A 116 -7.25 -5.12 9.02
N PRO A 117 -6.58 -5.04 10.19
CA PRO A 117 -7.20 -5.44 11.44
C PRO A 117 -8.51 -4.68 11.72
N TYR A 118 -8.54 -3.37 11.44
CA TYR A 118 -9.76 -2.57 11.58
C TYR A 118 -10.89 -3.12 10.68
N ALA A 119 -10.63 -3.31 9.38
CA ALA A 119 -11.59 -3.84 8.42
C ALA A 119 -12.11 -5.25 8.75
N TYR A 120 -11.26 -6.10 9.34
CA TYR A 120 -11.64 -7.45 9.77
C TYR A 120 -12.81 -7.42 10.77
N TYR A 121 -12.75 -6.49 11.73
CA TYR A 121 -13.77 -6.32 12.77
C TYR A 121 -14.94 -5.43 12.37
N MET A 122 -14.88 -4.73 11.23
CA MET A 122 -16.02 -3.95 10.74
C MET A 122 -17.20 -4.86 10.37
N GLU A 123 -18.39 -4.47 10.83
CA GLU A 123 -19.65 -5.03 10.38
C GLU A 123 -19.87 -4.77 8.89
N ASN A 124 -20.50 -5.71 8.20
CA ASN A 124 -20.80 -5.54 6.80
C ASN A 124 -21.93 -4.51 6.62
N GLY A 125 -21.71 -3.59 5.71
CA GLY A 125 -22.69 -2.56 5.38
C GLY A 125 -22.08 -1.45 4.53
N PRO A 126 -22.87 -0.43 4.17
CA PRO A 126 -22.41 0.67 3.32
C PRO A 126 -21.14 1.35 3.83
N ARG A 127 -20.98 1.46 5.15
CA ARG A 127 -19.80 2.07 5.76
C ARG A 127 -18.53 1.26 5.54
N LYS A 128 -18.60 -0.07 5.62
CA LYS A 128 -17.46 -0.95 5.30
C LYS A 128 -17.12 -0.91 3.82
N LEU A 129 -18.12 -0.82 2.93
CA LEU A 129 -17.87 -0.67 1.49
C LEU A 129 -17.10 0.62 1.19
N LEU A 130 -17.50 1.74 1.81
CA LEU A 130 -16.78 3.01 1.67
C LEU A 130 -15.36 2.91 2.23
N PHE A 131 -15.18 2.26 3.39
CA PHE A 131 -13.87 2.03 3.98
C PHE A 131 -12.95 1.24 3.04
N GLU A 132 -13.42 0.09 2.57
CA GLU A 132 -12.64 -0.80 1.68
C GLU A 132 -12.31 -0.12 0.35
N TYR A 133 -13.20 0.73 -0.15
CA TYR A 133 -12.92 1.59 -1.31
C TYR A 133 -11.79 2.58 -1.02
N GLN A 134 -11.86 3.34 0.08
CA GLN A 134 -10.81 4.30 0.43
C GLN A 134 -9.48 3.61 0.75
N GLN A 135 -9.52 2.45 1.41
CA GLN A 135 -8.36 1.61 1.69
C GLN A 135 -7.69 1.17 0.38
N ALA A 136 -8.46 0.69 -0.60
CA ALA A 136 -7.94 0.29 -1.91
C ALA A 136 -7.31 1.48 -2.68
N GLN A 137 -7.94 2.66 -2.60
CA GLN A 137 -7.37 3.88 -3.19
C GLN A 137 -6.03 4.23 -2.53
N LEU A 138 -5.97 4.24 -1.19
CA LEU A 138 -4.72 4.51 -0.47
C LEU A 138 -3.62 3.49 -0.82
N GLU A 139 -3.95 2.19 -0.86
CA GLU A 139 -3.01 1.13 -1.24
C GLU A 139 -2.43 1.37 -2.63
N LYS A 140 -3.26 1.69 -3.62
CA LYS A 140 -2.79 2.02 -4.97
C LYS A 140 -1.80 3.19 -4.97
N GLU A 141 -2.13 4.28 -4.30
CA GLU A 141 -1.27 5.48 -4.28
C GLU A 141 0.04 5.25 -3.51
N ILE A 142 0.04 4.35 -2.52
CA ILE A 142 1.24 3.90 -1.79
C ILE A 142 2.16 3.09 -2.72
N GLU A 143 1.61 2.13 -3.47
CA GLU A 143 2.42 1.31 -4.38
C GLU A 143 3.01 2.15 -5.53
N GLU A 144 2.25 3.12 -6.05
CA GLU A 144 2.75 4.08 -7.04
C GLU A 144 3.85 4.98 -6.44
N LEU A 145 3.69 5.45 -5.19
CA LEU A 145 4.73 6.22 -4.50
C LEU A 145 5.99 5.37 -4.29
N SER A 146 5.85 4.12 -3.86
CA SER A 146 6.97 3.17 -3.70
C SER A 146 7.75 3.01 -5.00
N TRP A 147 7.03 2.80 -6.11
CA TRP A 147 7.61 2.64 -7.43
C TRP A 147 8.45 3.86 -7.87
N LYS A 148 7.93 5.08 -7.64
CA LYS A 148 8.63 6.33 -7.97
C LYS A 148 9.83 6.57 -7.07
N VAL A 149 9.73 6.30 -5.76
CA VAL A 149 10.85 6.45 -4.81
C VAL A 149 12.01 5.52 -5.17
N GLU A 150 11.73 4.26 -5.52
CA GLU A 150 12.76 3.28 -5.92
C GLU A 150 13.51 3.68 -7.20
N ARG A 151 12.90 4.48 -8.07
CA ARG A 151 13.41 4.84 -9.42
C ARG A 151 13.83 6.29 -9.56
N ALA A 152 13.75 7.09 -8.50
CA ALA A 152 14.15 8.48 -8.55
C ALA A 152 15.67 8.58 -8.75
N GLU A 153 16.10 9.07 -9.92
CA GLU A 153 17.52 9.19 -10.30
C GLU A 153 17.99 10.64 -10.54
N SER A 154 17.06 11.58 -10.69
CA SER A 154 17.33 13.00 -10.93
C SER A 154 16.73 13.88 -9.83
N THR A 155 17.05 15.18 -9.83
CA THR A 155 16.46 16.19 -8.92
C THR A 155 15.07 16.67 -9.38
N GLU A 156 14.48 16.04 -10.40
CA GLU A 156 13.13 16.39 -10.87
C GLU A 156 12.10 15.92 -9.84
N ARG A 157 11.54 16.89 -9.10
CA ARG A 157 10.68 16.61 -7.95
C ARG A 157 9.18 16.63 -8.25
N GLY A 158 8.75 17.23 -9.37
CA GLY A 158 7.33 17.54 -9.62
C GLY A 158 6.41 16.31 -9.56
N ASP A 159 6.76 15.23 -10.27
CA ASP A 159 5.96 14.02 -10.33
C ASP A 159 5.93 13.26 -8.99
N LEU A 160 7.04 13.28 -8.25
CA LEU A 160 7.13 12.65 -6.94
C LEU A 160 6.39 13.45 -5.87
N GLU A 161 6.55 14.78 -5.84
CA GLU A 161 5.83 15.68 -4.94
C GLU A 161 4.31 15.60 -5.15
N THR A 162 3.87 15.49 -6.41
CA THR A 162 2.47 15.28 -6.75
C THR A 162 1.97 13.95 -6.18
N GLN A 163 2.73 12.86 -6.37
CA GLN A 163 2.36 11.55 -5.84
C GLN A 163 2.33 11.53 -4.31
N MET A 164 3.30 12.18 -3.66
CA MET A 164 3.35 12.35 -2.22
C MET A 164 2.10 13.07 -1.72
N HIS A 165 1.70 14.17 -2.37
CA HIS A 165 0.50 14.91 -2.00
C HIS A 165 -0.76 14.05 -2.12
N VAL A 166 -0.92 13.33 -3.22
CA VAL A 166 -2.06 12.44 -3.44
C VAL A 166 -2.13 11.34 -2.36
N ALA A 167 -1.02 10.65 -2.09
CA ALA A 167 -0.96 9.59 -1.07
C ALA A 167 -1.30 10.11 0.34
N GLU A 168 -0.74 11.27 0.74
CA GLU A 168 -1.03 11.87 2.04
C GLU A 168 -2.49 12.34 2.14
N CYS A 169 -3.04 12.90 1.06
CA CYS A 169 -4.46 13.29 1.02
C CYS A 169 -5.37 12.07 1.21
N LYS A 170 -5.15 10.97 0.48
CA LYS A 170 -5.92 9.73 0.66
C LYS A 170 -5.79 9.18 2.08
N ARG A 171 -4.59 9.19 2.65
CA ARG A 171 -4.32 8.75 4.02
C ARG A 171 -5.10 9.58 5.04
N ARG A 172 -5.09 10.91 4.90
CA ARG A 172 -5.79 11.82 5.81
C ARG A 172 -7.31 11.68 5.70
N THR A 173 -7.85 11.60 4.49
CA THR A 173 -9.30 11.38 4.29
C THR A 173 -9.75 10.08 4.95
N LEU A 174 -9.01 8.98 4.75
CA LEU A 174 -9.35 7.70 5.39
C LEU A 174 -9.33 7.78 6.92
N LEU A 175 -8.34 8.49 7.49
CA LEU A 175 -8.28 8.68 8.94
C LEU A 175 -9.44 9.54 9.44
N GLN A 176 -9.72 10.66 8.79
CA GLN A 176 -10.79 11.56 9.16
C GLN A 176 -12.18 10.91 9.08
N ASP A 177 -12.41 10.06 8.08
CA ASP A 177 -13.73 9.45 7.87
C ASP A 177 -14.01 8.27 8.83
N PHE A 178 -12.99 7.67 9.45
CA PHE A 178 -13.13 6.39 10.16
C PHE A 178 -12.43 6.27 11.52
N PHE A 179 -11.54 7.21 11.86
CA PHE A 179 -10.70 7.14 13.06
C PHE A 179 -10.70 8.43 13.91
N ASP A 180 -11.26 9.53 13.39
CA ASP A 180 -11.55 10.77 14.13
C ASP A 180 -13.03 10.81 14.58
#